data_AF-A0A947F7H8-F1
#
_entry.id   AF-A0A947F7H8-F1
#
_cell.length_a   1.000
_cell.length_b   1.000
_cell.length_c   1.000
_cell.angle_alpha   90.00
_cell.angle_beta   90.00
_cell.angle_gamma   90.00
#
_symmetry.space_group_name_H-M   'P 1'
#
loop_
_entity.id
_entity.type
_entity.pdbx_description
1 polymer ?
#
loop_
_entity_poly.entity_id
_entity_poly.type
_entity_poly.pdbx_seq_one_letter_code
_entity_poly.pdbx_strand_id
1 'polypeptide(L)'
;VDVGYGQLAWKLRQDHRVFIAERTNIRHMPLDALPLPLDLITIDVSFISLKIVVPAVMKFLKKNASIIALIKPQFEVGKGKVGKGGVVRNPVLHKKVISELTDFFIEKGFLCKSIISSPLLGPKGNKEFFVHLKLFSQ
;
A
#
# COMPACT_ATOMS: atom_id res chain seq x y z
N VAL A 1 -1.84 3.31 11.18
CA VAL A 1 -1.72 1.89 11.58
C VAL A 1 -0.33 1.44 11.23
N ASP A 2 0.41 0.87 12.18
CA ASP A 2 1.77 0.38 11.97
C ASP A 2 2.04 -0.87 12.82
N VAL A 3 2.91 -1.77 12.33
CA VAL A 3 3.35 -2.96 13.07
C VAL A 3 4.46 -2.64 14.07
N GLY A 4 5.21 -1.55 13.85
CA GLY A 4 6.21 -1.01 14.75
C GLY A 4 5.60 -0.26 15.93
N TYR A 5 6.49 0.29 16.76
CA TYR A 5 6.15 1.05 17.95
C TYR A 5 7.02 2.30 18.04
N GLY A 6 6.43 3.42 18.49
CA GLY A 6 7.14 4.67 18.71
C GLY A 6 7.70 5.33 17.45
N GLN A 7 7.19 5.00 16.27
CA GLN A 7 7.71 5.52 14.99
C GLN A 7 7.12 6.89 14.64
N LEU A 8 5.89 7.16 15.09
CA LEU A 8 5.21 8.42 14.80
C LEU A 8 5.83 9.59 15.57
N ALA A 9 6.20 10.65 14.86
CA ALA A 9 6.77 11.87 15.45
C ALA A 9 5.90 12.42 16.59
N TRP A 10 6.55 12.90 17.66
CA TRP A 10 5.87 13.34 18.89
C TRP A 10 4.73 14.34 18.65
N LYS A 11 4.94 15.32 17.77
CA LYS A 11 3.90 16.33 17.44
C LYS A 11 2.64 15.71 16.86
N LEU A 12 2.77 14.72 15.96
CA LEU A 12 1.62 14.01 15.38
C LEU A 12 0.97 13.09 16.40
N ARG A 13 1.76 12.49 17.29
CA ARG A 13 1.26 11.61 18.34
C ARG A 13 0.34 12.33 19.34
N GLN A 14 0.60 13.61 19.59
CA GLN A 14 -0.18 14.43 20.52
C GLN A 14 -1.35 15.16 19.83
N ASP A 15 -1.51 15.02 18.52
CA ASP A 15 -2.57 15.71 17.78
C ASP A 15 -3.91 14.98 17.96
N HIS A 16 -4.93 15.68 18.45
CA HIS A 16 -6.27 15.13 18.72
C HIS A 16 -6.97 14.57 17.47
N ARG A 17 -6.53 14.93 16.27
CA ARG A 17 -7.07 14.42 15.00
C ARG A 17 -6.48 13.05 14.63
N VAL A 18 -5.44 12.61 15.33
CA VAL A 18 -4.68 11.40 14.99
C VAL A 18 -5.07 10.24 15.91
N PHE A 19 -5.69 9.22 15.33
CA PHE A 19 -5.86 7.94 15.98
C PHE A 19 -4.65 7.03 15.72
N ILE A 20 -4.00 6.56 16.78
CA ILE A 20 -2.78 5.76 16.69
C ILE A 20 -3.10 4.29 16.94
N ALA A 21 -2.81 3.46 15.94
CA ALA A 21 -2.79 2.00 16.07
C ALA A 21 -1.38 1.49 15.72
N GLU A 22 -0.52 1.40 16.72
CA GLU A 22 0.81 0.79 16.63
C GLU A 22 0.78 -0.67 17.09
N ARG A 23 1.85 -1.44 16.83
CA ARG A 23 1.91 -2.89 17.08
C ARG A 23 0.72 -3.64 16.48
N THR A 24 0.15 -3.11 15.40
CA THR A 24 -1.10 -3.57 14.82
C THR A 24 -0.85 -4.05 13.40
N ASN A 25 -1.09 -5.34 13.15
CA ASN A 25 -1.06 -5.87 11.79
C ASN A 25 -2.40 -5.60 11.11
N ILE A 26 -2.40 -4.72 10.10
CA ILE A 26 -3.63 -4.32 9.39
C ILE A 26 -4.42 -5.51 8.81
N ARG A 27 -3.75 -6.64 8.50
CA ARG A 27 -4.42 -7.86 8.01
C ARG A 27 -5.42 -8.45 8.99
N HIS A 28 -5.19 -8.24 10.29
CA HIS A 28 -5.97 -8.85 11.36
C HIS A 28 -6.75 -7.82 12.17
N MET A 29 -6.64 -6.53 11.83
CA MET A 29 -7.35 -5.46 12.52
C MET A 29 -8.87 -5.62 12.30
N PRO A 30 -9.69 -5.68 13.35
CA PRO A 30 -11.14 -5.85 13.21
C PRO A 30 -11.79 -4.57 12.69
N LEU A 31 -13.01 -4.68 12.15
CA LEU A 31 -13.69 -3.57 11.47
C LEU A 31 -14.04 -2.42 12.44
N ASP A 32 -14.39 -2.78 13.68
CA ASP A 32 -14.77 -1.87 14.77
C ASP A 32 -13.57 -1.20 15.47
N ALA A 33 -12.33 -1.54 15.09
CA ALA A 33 -11.14 -0.90 15.65
C ALA A 33 -10.90 0.52 15.14
N LEU A 34 -11.63 0.98 14.12
CA LEU A 34 -11.59 2.35 13.63
C LEU A 34 -12.99 2.97 13.71
N PRO A 35 -13.11 4.25 14.07
CA PRO A 35 -14.41 4.86 14.37
C PRO A 35 -15.35 5.04 13.17
N LEU A 36 -14.93 4.75 11.92
CA LEU A 36 -15.73 4.99 10.71
C LEU A 36 -15.22 4.13 9.54
N PRO A 37 -16.03 3.92 8.49
CA PRO A 37 -15.47 3.68 7.16
C PRO A 37 -14.73 4.94 6.67
N LEU A 38 -13.68 4.77 5.89
CA LEU A 38 -12.69 5.76 5.45
C LEU A 38 -12.93 6.19 4.01
N ASP A 39 -12.76 7.49 3.73
CA ASP A 39 -12.85 8.06 2.38
C ASP A 39 -11.56 7.83 1.55
N LEU A 40 -10.42 7.73 2.24
CA LEU A 40 -9.09 7.56 1.65
C LEU A 40 -8.23 6.67 2.54
N ILE A 41 -7.51 5.73 1.93
CA ILE A 41 -6.47 4.94 2.59
C ILE A 41 -5.15 5.14 1.82
N THR A 42 -4.09 5.52 2.52
CA THR A 42 -2.73 5.54 1.97
C THR A 42 -1.97 4.30 2.44
N ILE A 43 -1.29 3.60 1.53
CA ILE A 43 -0.54 2.37 1.84
C ILE A 43 0.92 2.55 1.46
N ASP A 44 1.79 2.61 2.47
CA ASP A 44 3.22 2.48 2.32
C ASP A 44 3.71 1.39 3.30
N VAL A 45 3.93 0.18 2.77
CA VAL A 45 4.31 -0.99 3.54
C VAL A 45 5.54 -1.65 2.94
N SER A 46 6.29 -2.39 3.75
CA SER A 46 7.47 -3.12 3.32
C SER A 46 7.35 -4.60 3.66
N PHE A 47 8.07 -5.45 2.92
CA PHE A 47 8.11 -6.91 3.14
C PHE A 47 6.77 -7.64 2.99
N ILE A 48 5.79 -7.01 2.36
CA ILE A 48 4.47 -7.58 2.10
C ILE A 48 3.96 -7.07 0.75
N SER A 49 3.26 -7.94 0.02
CA SER A 49 2.63 -7.59 -1.26
C SER A 49 1.33 -6.81 -1.05
N LEU A 50 1.07 -5.85 -1.93
CA LEU A 50 -0.22 -5.17 -2.02
C LEU A 50 -1.38 -6.13 -2.34
N LYS A 51 -1.10 -7.29 -2.95
CA LYS A 51 -2.09 -8.37 -3.16
C LYS A 51 -2.66 -8.91 -1.85
N ILE A 52 -1.95 -8.72 -0.73
CA ILE A 52 -2.41 -9.11 0.61
C ILE A 52 -3.00 -7.91 1.35
N VAL A 53 -2.35 -6.75 1.28
CA VAL A 53 -2.75 -5.58 2.07
C VAL A 53 -4.04 -4.94 1.55
N VAL A 54 -4.19 -4.79 0.23
CA VAL A 54 -5.37 -4.13 -0.35
C VAL A 54 -6.66 -4.84 0.04
N PRO A 55 -6.80 -6.18 -0.11
CA PRO A 55 -8.00 -6.89 0.35
C PRO A 55 -8.29 -6.72 1.84
N ALA A 56 -7.25 -6.68 2.69
CA ALA A 56 -7.44 -6.53 4.12
C ALA A 56 -8.03 -5.17 4.52
N VAL A 57 -7.74 -4.12 3.75
CA VAL A 57 -8.22 -2.77 4.05
C VAL A 57 -9.55 -2.42 3.39
N MET A 58 -10.01 -3.22 2.41
CA MET A 58 -11.26 -2.96 1.68
C MET A 58 -12.48 -2.82 2.60
N LYS A 59 -12.54 -3.60 3.68
CA LYS A 59 -13.65 -3.53 4.65
C LYS A 59 -13.77 -2.18 5.36
N PHE A 60 -12.70 -1.39 5.41
CA PHE A 60 -12.72 -0.06 6.01
C PHE A 60 -13.13 1.01 5.01
N LEU A 61 -13.31 0.72 3.72
CA LEU A 61 -13.60 1.75 2.73
C LEU A 61 -15.09 2.12 2.70
N LYS A 62 -15.39 3.41 2.58
CA LYS A 62 -16.73 3.86 2.14
C LYS A 62 -16.98 3.51 0.68
N LYS A 63 -18.25 3.56 0.27
CA LYS A 63 -18.62 3.63 -1.15
C LYS A 63 -17.88 4.80 -1.81
N ASN A 64 -17.36 4.59 -3.02
CA ASN A 64 -16.55 5.56 -3.75
C ASN A 64 -15.27 6.03 -3.03
N ALA A 65 -14.76 5.32 -2.01
CA ALA A 65 -13.48 5.65 -1.40
C ALA A 65 -12.30 5.40 -2.35
N SER A 66 -11.14 5.97 -2.02
CA SER A 66 -9.89 5.77 -2.78
C SER A 66 -8.81 5.08 -1.95
N ILE A 67 -7.92 4.36 -2.63
CA ILE A 67 -6.64 3.94 -2.09
C ILE A 67 -5.53 4.62 -2.89
N ILE A 68 -4.52 5.16 -2.21
CA ILE A 68 -3.24 5.55 -2.81
C ILE A 68 -2.18 4.61 -2.23
N ALA A 69 -1.63 3.72 -3.05
CA ALA A 69 -0.66 2.72 -2.59
C ALA A 69 0.69 2.91 -3.27
N LEU A 70 1.77 2.67 -2.52
CA LEU A 70 3.13 2.64 -3.02
C LEU A 70 3.50 1.21 -3.42
N ILE A 71 3.61 0.99 -4.74
CA ILE A 71 4.12 -0.22 -5.34
C ILE A 71 5.64 -0.25 -5.17
N LYS A 72 6.11 -1.28 -4.47
CA LYS A 72 7.54 -1.53 -4.23
C LYS A 72 7.95 -2.83 -4.91
N PRO A 73 8.48 -2.80 -6.16
CA PRO A 73 8.73 -4.00 -6.95
C PRO A 73 9.52 -5.09 -6.22
N GLN A 74 10.47 -4.72 -5.36
CA GLN A 74 11.27 -5.63 -4.53
C GLN A 74 10.45 -6.53 -3.60
N PHE A 75 9.21 -6.18 -3.29
CA PHE A 75 8.29 -6.97 -2.47
C PHE A 75 7.21 -7.69 -3.30
N GLU A 76 7.22 -7.52 -4.62
CA GLU A 76 6.18 -8.00 -5.54
C GLU A 76 6.71 -9.03 -6.56
N VAL A 77 7.96 -8.91 -7.03
CA VAL A 77 8.52 -9.74 -8.11
C VAL A 77 8.68 -11.25 -7.77
N GLY A 78 8.44 -11.65 -6.52
CA GLY A 78 8.61 -13.02 -6.04
C GLY A 78 10.08 -13.39 -5.75
N LYS A 79 10.29 -14.57 -5.14
CA LYS A 79 11.63 -15.07 -4.77
C LYS A 79 12.49 -15.27 -6.03
N GLY A 80 13.78 -14.94 -5.95
CA GLY A 80 14.76 -15.15 -7.02
C GLY A 80 14.83 -14.08 -8.10
N LYS A 81 13.91 -13.09 -8.13
CA LYS A 81 13.91 -11.99 -9.12
C LYS A 81 14.42 -10.66 -8.57
N VAL A 82 14.84 -10.65 -7.30
CA VAL A 82 15.42 -9.47 -6.66
C VAL A 82 16.94 -9.53 -6.84
N GLY A 83 17.52 -8.50 -7.45
CA GLY A 83 18.95 -8.44 -7.72
C GLY A 83 19.81 -8.21 -6.47
N LYS A 84 21.14 -8.20 -6.66
CA LYS A 84 22.12 -7.95 -5.59
C LYS A 84 21.77 -6.67 -4.81
N GLY A 85 21.80 -6.78 -3.49
CA GLY A 85 21.46 -5.68 -2.58
C GLY A 85 19.96 -5.50 -2.32
N GLY A 86 19.09 -6.37 -2.84
CA GLY A 86 17.64 -6.23 -2.64
C GLY A 86 17.00 -5.23 -3.61
N VAL A 87 17.62 -4.99 -4.76
CA VAL A 87 17.21 -3.95 -5.72
C VAL A 87 16.71 -4.58 -7.01
N VAL A 88 15.52 -4.18 -7.44
CA VAL A 88 14.97 -4.52 -8.76
C VAL A 88 15.35 -3.39 -9.71
N ARG A 89 16.36 -3.61 -10.56
CA ARG A 89 16.80 -2.63 -11.57
C ARG A 89 16.17 -2.84 -12.95
N ASN A 90 15.71 -4.05 -13.23
CA ASN A 90 15.19 -4.40 -14.56
C ASN A 90 13.83 -3.72 -14.81
N PRO A 91 13.71 -2.80 -15.78
CA PRO A 91 12.46 -2.11 -16.07
C PRO A 91 11.36 -3.06 -16.58
N VAL A 92 11.73 -4.21 -17.17
CA VAL A 92 10.76 -5.25 -17.57
C VAL A 92 10.08 -5.85 -16.34
N LEU A 93 10.83 -6.05 -15.25
CA LEU A 93 10.25 -6.53 -13.99
C LEU A 93 9.35 -5.47 -13.34
N HIS A 94 9.69 -4.19 -13.43
CA HIS A 94 8.82 -3.11 -12.96
C HIS A 94 7.48 -3.11 -13.71
N LYS A 95 7.53 -3.13 -15.05
CA LYS A 95 6.33 -3.17 -15.89
C LYS A 95 5.48 -4.41 -15.58
N LYS A 96 6.12 -5.57 -15.41
CA LYS A 96 5.43 -6.81 -15.06
C LYS A 96 4.70 -6.71 -13.72
N VAL A 97 5.36 -6.21 -12.67
CA VAL A 97 4.72 -5.99 -11.36
C VAL A 97 3.54 -5.04 -11.46
N ILE A 98 3.70 -3.93 -12.18
CA ILE A 98 2.65 -2.93 -12.36
C ILE A 98 1.44 -3.56 -13.07
N SER A 99 1.67 -4.31 -14.15
CA SER A 99 0.60 -5.02 -14.87
C SER A 99 -0.12 -6.01 -13.96
N GLU A 100 0.62 -6.92 -13.32
CA GLU A 100 0.04 -7.96 -12.47
C GLU A 100 -0.74 -7.41 -11.27
N LEU A 101 -0.31 -6.28 -10.71
CA LEU A 101 -1.05 -5.60 -9.65
C LEU A 101 -2.29 -4.90 -10.19
N THR A 102 -2.19 -4.26 -11.36
CA THR A 102 -3.32 -3.60 -12.01
C THR A 102 -4.44 -4.60 -12.30
N ASP A 103 -4.11 -5.74 -12.89
CA ASP A 103 -5.07 -6.83 -13.19
C ASP A 103 -5.73 -7.32 -11.89
N PHE A 104 -4.92 -7.59 -10.87
CA PHE A 104 -5.43 -8.00 -9.55
C PHE A 104 -6.37 -6.97 -8.91
N PHE A 105 -6.06 -5.67 -8.99
CA PHE A 105 -6.92 -4.63 -8.42
C PHE A 105 -8.24 -4.52 -9.17
N ILE A 106 -8.24 -4.68 -10.49
CA ILE A 106 -9.46 -4.74 -11.31
C ILE A 106 -10.31 -5.94 -10.88
N GLU A 107 -9.72 -7.12 -10.69
CA GLU A 107 -10.41 -8.31 -10.18
C GLU A 107 -11.02 -8.09 -8.77
N LYS A 108 -10.42 -7.22 -7.97
CA LYS A 108 -10.94 -6.82 -6.64
C LYS A 108 -11.97 -5.69 -6.68
N GLY A 109 -12.40 -5.27 -7.87
CA GLY A 109 -13.44 -4.25 -8.04
C GLY A 109 -12.91 -2.81 -7.92
N PHE A 110 -11.63 -2.59 -8.19
CA PHE A 110 -11.07 -1.24 -8.27
C PHE A 110 -10.91 -0.78 -9.73
N LEU A 111 -11.15 0.50 -9.95
CA LEU A 111 -10.63 1.21 -11.12
C LEU A 111 -9.23 1.74 -10.81
N CYS A 112 -8.24 1.31 -11.60
CA CYS A 112 -6.88 1.84 -11.57
C CYS A 112 -6.81 3.15 -12.37
N LYS A 113 -6.76 4.30 -11.70
CA LYS A 113 -6.83 5.62 -12.35
C LYS A 113 -5.49 6.07 -12.94
N SER A 114 -4.45 6.11 -12.12
CA SER A 114 -3.12 6.59 -12.53
C SER A 114 -2.03 5.83 -11.80
N ILE A 115 -0.93 5.58 -12.52
CA ILE A 115 0.30 5.03 -11.94
C ILE A 115 1.44 5.97 -12.30
N ILE A 116 2.14 6.48 -11.29
CA ILE A 116 3.26 7.42 -11.46
C ILE A 116 4.49 6.91 -10.73
N SER A 117 5.68 7.27 -11.20
CA SER A 117 6.91 6.97 -10.45
C SER A 117 6.95 7.85 -9.19
N SER A 118 7.37 7.27 -8.07
CA SER A 118 7.73 8.05 -6.88
C SER A 118 8.89 9.00 -7.23
N PRO A 119 8.87 10.26 -6.76
CA PRO A 119 9.98 11.18 -6.97
C PRO A 119 11.23 10.77 -6.18
N LEU A 120 11.06 9.93 -5.15
CA LEU A 120 12.14 9.42 -4.31
C LEU A 120 12.36 7.92 -4.59
N LEU A 121 13.62 7.52 -4.56
CA LEU A 121 13.99 6.11 -4.53
C LEU A 121 13.84 5.56 -3.11
N GLY A 122 13.49 4.28 -3.00
CA GLY A 122 13.53 3.58 -1.72
C GLY A 122 14.96 3.55 -1.14
N PRO A 123 15.14 3.21 0.15
CA PRO A 123 16.43 3.36 0.86
C PRO A 123 17.63 2.66 0.20
N LYS A 124 17.39 1.59 -0.55
CA LYS A 124 18.42 0.83 -1.29
C LYS A 124 18.52 1.21 -2.77
N GLY A 125 17.87 2.28 -3.21
CA GLY A 125 17.81 2.73 -4.60
C GLY A 125 16.75 2.02 -5.45
N ASN A 126 15.73 1.39 -4.84
CA ASN A 126 14.62 0.82 -5.60
C ASN A 126 13.76 1.94 -6.20
N LYS A 127 13.39 1.79 -7.46
CA LYS A 127 12.36 2.62 -8.08
C LYS A 127 10.99 2.12 -7.61
N GLU A 128 10.19 3.02 -7.07
CA GLU A 128 8.86 2.75 -6.50
C GLU A 128 7.81 3.58 -7.25
N PHE A 129 6.54 3.16 -7.19
CA PHE A 129 5.48 3.76 -8.00
C PHE A 129 4.21 3.96 -7.18
N PHE A 130 3.56 5.10 -7.29
CA PHE A 130 2.23 5.30 -6.71
C PHE A 130 1.17 4.77 -7.66
N VAL A 131 0.14 4.12 -7.12
CA VAL A 131 -1.11 3.79 -7.81
C VAL A 131 -2.30 4.42 -7.10
N HIS A 132 -3.19 5.04 -7.88
CA HIS A 132 -4.51 5.49 -7.41
C HIS A 132 -5.58 4.48 -7.79
N LEU A 133 -6.19 3.88 -6.77
CA LEU A 133 -7.31 2.95 -6.91
C LEU A 133 -8.59 3.65 -6.45
N LYS A 134 -9.65 3.53 -7.25
CA LYS A 134 -10.99 3.99 -6.89
C LYS A 134 -11.90 2.78 -6.77
N LEU A 135 -12.54 2.61 -5.61
CA LEU A 135 -13.49 1.50 -5.44
C LEU A 135 -14.65 1.70 -6.43
N PHE A 136 -14.84 0.73 -7.31
CA PHE A 136 -15.94 0.76 -8.28
C PHE A 136 -17.22 0.39 -7.54
N SER A 137 -18.14 1.34 -7.43
CA SER A 137 -19.49 1.06 -6.92
C SER A 137 -20.30 0.51 -8.10
N GLN A 138 -20.65 -0.77 -8.06
CA GLN A 138 -21.84 -1.26 -8.79
C GLN A 138 -23.09 -0.85 -8.02
#